data_AF-A0A2Y9IIE9-F1
#
_entry.id   AF-A0A2Y9IIE9-F1
#
_cell.length_a   1.000
_cell.length_b   1.000
_cell.length_c   1.000
_cell.angle_alpha   90.00
_cell.angle_beta   90.00
_cell.angle_gamma   90.00
#
_symmetry.space_group_name_H-M   'P 1'
#
loop_
_entity.id
_entity.type
_entity.pdbx_description
1 polymer ?
#
loop_
_entity_poly.entity_id
_entity_poly.type
_entity_poly.pdbx_seq_one_letter_code
_entity_poly.pdbx_strand_id
1 'polypeptide(L)'
;VVQTDETARKPEHVPISSEDERNAVFQLEKAISSNKATSSDLQMAVLSFEKDDDRNGHVDFITAASNLRAKMYSIEPADRFKTKRIAGKIIPAIATSTAAVSGLVALEMIKVAGDYPFEAYKNCFLNLAIPIIVFTETSEVKRTEI
;
A
#
# COMPACT_ATOMS: atom_id res chain seq x y z
N VAL A 1 8.03 19.85 22.35
CA VAL A 1 9.09 18.84 22.54
C VAL A 1 8.52 17.76 23.45
N VAL A 2 8.35 16.53 22.95
CA VAL A 2 7.99 15.41 23.82
C VAL A 2 9.24 15.10 24.63
N GLN A 3 9.25 15.52 25.89
CA GLN A 3 10.37 15.28 26.79
C GLN A 3 10.25 13.84 27.28
N THR A 4 11.01 12.94 26.65
CA THR A 4 11.15 11.56 27.10
C THR A 4 12.10 11.57 28.29
N ASP A 5 11.54 11.43 29.49
CA ASP A 5 12.33 11.22 30.70
C ASP A 5 13.03 9.86 30.60
N GLU A 6 14.35 9.87 30.44
CA GLU A 6 15.18 8.65 30.33
C GLU A 6 15.16 7.82 31.62
N THR A 7 14.70 8.40 32.74
CA THR A 7 14.47 7.71 34.01
C THR A 7 13.06 7.15 34.15
N ALA A 8 12.13 7.48 33.23
CA ALA A 8 10.80 6.92 33.21
C ALA A 8 10.86 5.45 32.81
N ARG A 9 10.82 4.58 33.82
CA ARG A 9 10.59 3.16 33.63
C ARG A 9 9.20 3.00 33.01
N LYS A 10 9.08 2.11 32.03
CA LYS A 10 7.78 1.63 31.54
C LYS A 10 6.96 1.29 32.80
N PRO A 11 5.75 1.85 32.99
CA PRO A 11 4.92 1.43 34.11
C PRO A 11 4.91 -0.08 34.08
N GLU A 12 5.18 -0.71 35.24
CA GLU A 12 5.19 -2.16 35.31
C GLU A 12 3.96 -2.67 34.59
N HIS A 13 4.12 -3.72 33.79
CA HIS A 13 2.99 -4.36 33.15
C HIS A 13 2.00 -4.64 34.28
N VAL A 14 0.94 -3.82 34.37
CA VAL A 14 -0.12 -4.05 35.33
C VAL A 14 -0.60 -5.43 34.92
N PRO A 15 -0.33 -6.47 35.73
CA PRO A 15 -0.82 -7.78 35.39
C PRO A 15 -2.31 -7.56 35.21
N ILE A 16 -2.83 -7.92 34.04
CA ILE A 16 -4.27 -7.84 33.77
C ILE A 16 -4.90 -8.47 35.02
N SER A 17 -5.62 -7.65 35.79
CA SER A 17 -6.10 -8.13 37.08
C SER A 17 -6.99 -9.32 36.75
N SER A 18 -6.80 -10.44 37.44
CA SER A 18 -7.73 -11.56 37.34
C SER A 18 -9.19 -11.13 37.53
N GLU A 19 -9.41 -9.99 38.18
CA GLU A 19 -10.70 -9.33 38.39
C GLU A 19 -11.26 -8.66 37.11
N ASP A 20 -10.41 -8.06 36.28
CA ASP A 20 -10.80 -7.47 34.99
C ASP A 20 -11.19 -8.56 33.98
N GLU A 21 -10.42 -9.66 33.95
CA GLU A 21 -10.78 -10.85 33.15
C GLU A 21 -12.09 -11.46 33.64
N ARG A 22 -12.26 -11.65 34.96
CA ARG A 22 -13.51 -12.15 35.54
C ARG A 22 -14.69 -11.24 35.23
N ASN A 23 -14.51 -9.92 35.30
CA ASN A 23 -15.55 -8.97 34.92
C ASN A 23 -15.89 -9.05 33.43
N ALA A 24 -14.89 -9.14 32.55
CA ALA A 24 -15.11 -9.28 31.11
C ALA A 24 -15.91 -10.56 30.79
N VAL A 25 -15.53 -11.69 31.41
CA VAL A 25 -16.23 -12.98 31.27
C VAL A 25 -17.67 -12.87 31.76
N PHE A 26 -17.89 -12.29 32.95
CA PHE A 26 -19.23 -12.10 33.51
C PHE A 26 -20.13 -11.25 32.60
N GLN A 27 -19.60 -10.17 32.02
CA GLN A 27 -20.35 -9.33 31.08
C GLN A 27 -20.68 -10.07 29.78
N LEU A 28 -19.75 -10.88 29.27
CA LEU A 28 -19.95 -11.75 28.10
C LEU A 28 -21.04 -12.79 28.37
N GLU A 29 -20.97 -13.51 29.50
CA GLU A 29 -21.99 -14.49 29.89
C GLU A 29 -23.38 -13.86 30.02
N LYS A 30 -23.45 -12.66 30.60
CA LYS A 30 -24.69 -11.89 30.73
C LYS A 30 -25.23 -11.44 29.37
N ALA A 31 -24.36 -11.01 28.44
CA ALA A 31 -24.76 -10.62 27.09
C ALA A 31 -25.29 -11.81 26.27
N ILE A 32 -24.67 -12.99 26.42
CA ILE A 32 -25.11 -14.25 25.80
C ILE A 32 -26.45 -14.69 26.39
N SER A 33 -26.57 -14.72 27.72
CA SER A 33 -27.79 -15.15 28.43
C SER A 33 -28.99 -14.23 28.16
N SER A 34 -28.74 -12.95 27.90
CA SER A 34 -29.78 -11.98 27.53
C SER A 34 -30.12 -11.96 26.03
N ASN A 35 -29.55 -12.88 25.24
CA ASN A 35 -29.74 -13.03 23.80
C ASN A 35 -29.43 -11.74 23.01
N LYS A 36 -28.53 -10.89 23.56
CA LYS A 36 -28.08 -9.64 22.94
C LYS A 36 -26.86 -9.85 22.02
N ALA A 37 -26.23 -11.02 22.09
CA ALA A 37 -25.13 -11.41 21.24
C ALA A 37 -25.40 -12.84 20.73
N THR A 38 -25.46 -12.98 19.41
CA THR A 38 -25.64 -14.25 18.71
C THR A 38 -24.29 -14.92 18.48
N SER A 39 -24.27 -16.24 18.22
CA SER A 39 -23.02 -16.94 17.92
C SER A 39 -22.25 -16.36 16.72
N SER A 40 -22.94 -15.69 15.79
CA SER A 40 -22.32 -14.93 14.69
C SER A 40 -21.61 -13.65 15.15
N ASP A 41 -22.11 -13.00 16.21
CA ASP A 41 -21.55 -11.74 16.73
C ASP A 41 -20.33 -11.99 17.62
N LEU A 42 -20.16 -13.22 18.10
CA LEU A 42 -19.02 -13.67 18.90
C LEU A 42 -17.84 -14.15 18.04
N GLN A 43 -18.00 -14.18 16.71
CA GLN A 43 -16.91 -14.50 15.80
C GLN A 43 -16.22 -13.22 15.35
N MET A 44 -14.89 -13.19 15.45
CA MET A 44 -14.09 -12.11 14.86
C MET A 44 -14.14 -12.22 13.34
N ALA A 45 -14.55 -11.13 12.69
CA ALA A 45 -14.48 -11.00 11.23
C ALA A 45 -13.10 -10.43 10.84
N VAL A 46 -12.42 -11.11 9.93
CA VAL A 46 -11.18 -10.59 9.33
C VAL A 46 -11.55 -9.47 8.35
N LEU A 47 -11.01 -8.28 8.57
CA LEU A 47 -11.13 -7.18 7.63
C LEU A 47 -10.08 -7.32 6.53
N SER A 48 -10.53 -7.33 5.27
CA SER A 48 -9.64 -7.23 4.11
C SER A 48 -9.38 -5.77 3.82
N PHE A 49 -8.11 -5.38 3.74
CA PHE A 49 -7.75 -4.01 3.41
C PHE A 49 -8.19 -3.67 1.97
N GLU A 50 -9.14 -2.74 1.88
CA GLU A 50 -9.57 -2.10 0.64
C GLU A 50 -9.26 -0.59 0.73
N LYS A 51 -8.43 -0.12 -0.19
CA LYS A 51 -7.92 1.27 -0.24
C LYS A 51 -8.84 2.19 -1.04
N ASP A 52 -9.63 1.64 -1.96
CA ASP A 52 -10.41 2.40 -2.94
C ASP A 52 -11.85 2.69 -2.46
N ASP A 53 -12.33 2.01 -1.42
CA ASP A 53 -13.60 2.35 -0.74
C ASP A 53 -13.37 3.31 0.42
N ASP A 54 -13.74 4.57 0.22
CA ASP A 54 -13.57 5.62 1.22
C ASP A 54 -14.56 5.53 2.41
N ARG A 55 -15.54 4.62 2.35
CA ARG A 55 -16.59 4.47 3.40
C ARG A 55 -16.21 3.46 4.49
N ASN A 56 -15.23 2.60 4.25
CA ASN A 56 -14.83 1.53 5.18
C ASN A 56 -13.91 2.02 6.33
N GLY A 57 -13.42 3.27 6.27
CA GLY A 57 -12.55 3.85 7.29
C GLY A 57 -11.13 3.27 7.37
N HIS A 58 -10.73 2.37 6.47
CA HIS A 58 -9.41 1.75 6.51
C HIS A 58 -8.28 2.78 6.36
N VAL A 59 -8.37 3.64 5.35
CA VAL A 59 -7.38 4.69 5.11
C VAL A 59 -7.39 5.70 6.26
N ASP A 60 -8.55 6.02 6.79
CA ASP A 60 -8.69 6.99 7.89
C ASP A 60 -8.02 6.49 9.16
N PHE A 61 -8.20 5.20 9.49
CA PHE A 61 -7.49 4.56 10.59
C PHE A 61 -5.98 4.60 10.39
N ILE A 62 -5.48 4.23 9.20
CA ILE A 62 -4.04 4.24 8.91
C ILE A 62 -3.47 5.66 9.01
N THR A 63 -4.15 6.66 8.45
CA THR A 63 -3.73 8.07 8.50
C THR A 63 -3.70 8.59 9.94
N ALA A 64 -4.74 8.34 10.72
CA ALA A 64 -4.79 8.77 12.12
C ALA A 64 -3.68 8.11 12.96
N ALA A 65 -3.52 6.79 12.84
CA ALA A 65 -2.50 6.03 13.56
C ALA A 65 -1.08 6.46 13.16
N SER A 66 -0.82 6.62 11.85
CA SER A 66 0.49 7.07 11.36
C SER A 66 0.81 8.49 11.82
N ASN A 67 -0.16 9.41 11.80
CA ASN A 67 0.04 10.80 12.20
C ASN A 67 0.23 10.95 13.70
N LEU A 68 -0.49 10.15 14.51
CA LEU A 68 -0.27 10.11 15.96
C LEU A 68 1.17 9.66 16.28
N ARG A 69 1.65 8.61 15.61
CA ARG A 69 3.04 8.15 15.74
C ARG A 69 4.03 9.18 15.22
N ALA A 70 3.75 9.82 14.08
CA ALA A 70 4.61 10.88 13.52
C ALA A 70 4.80 12.02 14.52
N LYS A 71 3.72 12.46 15.18
CA LYS A 71 3.76 13.49 16.21
C LYS A 71 4.64 13.12 17.41
N MET A 72 4.66 11.86 17.83
CA MET A 72 5.54 11.38 18.92
C MET A 72 7.03 11.56 18.59
N TYR A 73 7.40 11.38 17.31
CA TYR A 73 8.78 11.49 16.84
C TYR A 73 9.09 12.81 16.13
N SER A 74 8.20 13.82 16.25
CA SER A 74 8.33 15.11 15.55
C SER A 74 8.49 14.98 14.01
N ILE A 75 7.89 13.95 13.42
CA ILE A 75 7.81 13.75 11.97
C ILE A 75 6.59 14.52 11.44
N GLU A 76 6.73 15.12 10.26
CA GLU A 76 5.62 15.82 9.60
C GLU A 76 4.45 14.86 9.30
N PRO A 77 3.21 15.19 9.72
CA PRO A 77 2.06 14.35 9.43
C PRO A 77 1.76 14.30 7.92
N ALA A 78 1.22 13.18 7.47
CA ALA A 78 0.79 13.01 6.08
C ALA A 78 -0.73 13.23 5.98
N ASP A 79 -1.17 13.79 4.85
CA ASP A 79 -2.59 13.86 4.54
C ASP A 79 -3.13 12.48 4.13
N ARG A 80 -4.46 12.39 4.05
CA ARG A 80 -5.16 11.16 3.66
C ARG A 80 -4.72 10.66 2.29
N PHE A 81 -4.53 11.55 1.30
CA PHE A 81 -4.16 11.14 -0.05
C PHE A 81 -2.72 10.61 -0.12
N LYS A 82 -1.74 11.26 0.51
CA LYS A 82 -0.37 10.74 0.60
C LYS A 82 -0.33 9.41 1.34
N THR A 83 -1.11 9.27 2.41
CA THR A 83 -1.22 7.99 3.13
C THR A 83 -1.83 6.91 2.25
N LYS A 84 -2.96 7.17 1.57
CA LYS A 84 -3.61 6.25 0.62
C LYS A 84 -2.64 5.81 -0.48
N ARG A 85 -1.89 6.76 -1.04
CA ARG A 85 -0.87 6.49 -2.07
C ARG A 85 0.21 5.52 -1.58
N ILE A 86 0.74 5.76 -0.38
CA ILE A 86 1.84 4.97 0.18
C ILE A 86 1.34 3.61 0.69
N ALA A 87 0.35 3.59 1.58
CA ALA A 87 -0.21 2.37 2.18
C ALA A 87 -0.89 1.48 1.13
N GLY A 88 -1.53 2.10 0.15
CA GLY A 88 -2.20 1.42 -0.96
C GLY A 88 -1.29 1.04 -2.13
N LYS A 89 0.01 1.36 -2.08
CA LYS A 89 1.00 1.11 -3.14
C LYS A 89 0.51 1.56 -4.53
N ILE A 90 -0.08 2.75 -4.60
CA ILE A 90 -0.66 3.28 -5.85
C ILE A 90 0.47 3.65 -6.81
N ILE A 91 0.46 3.05 -8.01
CA ILE A 91 1.35 3.40 -9.12
C ILE A 91 0.76 4.62 -9.85
N PRO A 92 1.46 5.76 -9.92
CA PRO A 92 0.98 6.92 -10.68
C PRO A 92 0.86 6.58 -12.17
N ALA A 93 -0.28 6.92 -12.77
CA ALA A 93 -0.54 6.70 -14.19
C ALA A 93 -1.32 7.88 -14.79
N ILE A 94 -1.04 8.19 -16.05
CA ILE A 94 -1.74 9.21 -16.84
C ILE A 94 -1.85 8.73 -18.30
N ALA A 95 -2.89 9.18 -19.00
CA ALA A 95 -3.16 8.76 -20.37
C ALA A 95 -2.03 9.13 -21.36
N THR A 96 -1.32 10.24 -21.13
CA THR A 96 -0.28 10.72 -22.07
C THR A 96 0.90 9.76 -22.19
N SER A 97 1.42 9.23 -21.08
CA SER A 97 2.49 8.22 -21.12
C SER A 97 2.00 6.90 -21.71
N THR A 98 0.75 6.51 -21.42
CA THR A 98 0.13 5.30 -21.98
C THR A 98 -0.02 5.39 -23.50
N ALA A 99 -0.47 6.54 -24.01
CA ALA A 99 -0.62 6.79 -25.43
C ALA A 99 0.75 6.81 -26.14
N ALA A 100 1.75 7.46 -25.55
CA ALA A 100 3.11 7.51 -26.10
C ALA A 100 3.73 6.11 -26.21
N VAL A 101 3.66 5.32 -25.13
CA VAL A 101 4.17 3.93 -25.12
C VAL A 101 3.43 3.07 -26.16
N SER A 102 2.10 3.17 -26.22
CA SER A 102 1.29 2.40 -27.18
C SER A 102 1.63 2.74 -28.63
N GLY A 103 1.83 4.03 -28.93
CA GLY A 103 2.24 4.49 -30.26
C GLY A 103 3.63 3.96 -30.67
N LEU A 104 4.60 4.00 -29.76
CA LEU A 104 5.94 3.46 -30.00
C LEU A 104 5.92 1.95 -30.22
N VAL A 105 5.12 1.21 -29.44
CA VAL A 105 4.93 -0.23 -29.63
C VAL A 105 4.29 -0.53 -30.99
N ALA A 106 3.32 0.26 -31.42
CA ALA A 106 2.70 0.11 -32.74
C ALA A 106 3.71 0.32 -33.89
N LEU A 107 4.67 1.23 -33.73
CA LEU A 107 5.76 1.42 -34.72
C LEU A 107 6.67 0.19 -34.81
N GLU A 108 7.06 -0.39 -33.68
CA GLU A 108 7.85 -1.63 -33.69
C GLU A 108 7.04 -2.82 -34.26
N MET A 109 5.73 -2.87 -34.01
CA MET A 109 4.84 -3.90 -34.57
C MET A 109 4.81 -3.88 -36.11
N ILE A 110 4.89 -2.71 -36.74
CA ILE A 110 4.99 -2.60 -38.21
C ILE A 110 6.28 -3.26 -38.72
N LYS A 111 7.40 -3.10 -38.01
CA LYS A 111 8.67 -3.73 -38.37
C LYS A 111 8.62 -5.25 -38.27
N VAL A 112 7.94 -5.76 -37.23
CA VAL A 112 7.68 -7.20 -37.08
C VAL A 112 6.87 -7.73 -38.26
N ALA A 113 5.79 -7.03 -38.63
CA ALA A 113 4.93 -7.45 -39.74
C ALA A 113 5.63 -7.36 -41.11
N GLY A 114 6.58 -6.44 -41.26
CA GLY A 114 7.35 -6.22 -42.50
C GLY A 114 8.63 -7.03 -42.63
N ASP A 115 8.91 -7.98 -41.72
CA ASP A 115 10.12 -8.82 -41.71
C ASP A 115 11.43 -8.01 -41.75
N TYR A 116 11.47 -6.93 -40.96
CA TYR A 116 12.67 -6.07 -40.89
C TYR A 116 13.82 -6.78 -40.15
N PRO A 117 15.08 -6.47 -40.51
CA PRO A 117 16.25 -7.06 -39.88
C PRO A 117 16.38 -6.65 -38.41
N PHE A 118 17.07 -7.45 -37.61
CA PHE A 118 17.16 -7.28 -36.15
C PHE A 118 17.71 -5.91 -35.73
N GLU A 119 18.63 -5.34 -36.51
CA GLU A 119 19.28 -4.06 -36.26
C GLU A 119 18.31 -2.86 -36.38
N ALA A 120 17.15 -3.07 -37.03
CA ALA A 120 16.12 -2.05 -37.19
C ALA A 120 15.27 -1.84 -35.92
N TYR A 121 15.27 -2.80 -34.98
CA TYR A 121 14.50 -2.71 -33.75
C TYR A 121 15.18 -1.78 -32.75
N LYS A 122 14.37 -1.01 -32.02
CA LYS A 122 14.87 -0.07 -31.00
C LYS A 122 14.07 -0.20 -29.72
N ASN A 123 14.78 -0.30 -28.61
CA ASN A 123 14.21 -0.11 -27.28
C ASN A 123 14.06 1.39 -27.02
N CYS A 124 12.93 1.82 -26.47
CA CYS A 124 12.67 3.22 -26.16
C CYS A 124 12.48 3.45 -24.66
N PHE A 125 13.24 4.36 -24.09
CA PHE A 125 13.05 4.89 -22.73
C PHE A 125 12.57 6.33 -22.83
N LEU A 126 11.53 6.69 -22.09
CA LEU A 126 10.97 8.04 -22.14
C LEU A 126 10.61 8.56 -20.75
N ASN A 127 10.85 9.86 -20.55
CA ASN A 127 10.37 10.63 -19.42
C ASN A 127 9.80 11.96 -19.93
N LEU A 128 8.46 12.03 -20.02
CA LEU A 128 7.74 13.19 -20.54
C LEU A 128 7.77 14.41 -19.60
N ALA A 129 8.19 14.24 -18.33
CA ALA A 129 8.34 15.35 -17.41
C ALA A 129 9.62 16.17 -17.66
N ILE A 130 10.68 15.53 -18.18
CA ILE A 130 11.97 16.16 -18.52
C ILE A 130 12.20 16.09 -20.06
N PRO A 131 11.13 16.19 -20.85
CA PRO A 131 11.00 15.70 -22.25
C PRO A 131 12.19 14.90 -22.84
N ILE A 132 12.57 13.80 -22.21
CA ILE A 132 13.67 12.93 -22.67
C ILE A 132 13.08 11.69 -23.33
N ILE A 133 13.59 11.36 -24.52
CA ILE A 133 13.31 10.12 -25.25
C ILE A 133 14.66 9.57 -25.72
N VAL A 134 14.98 8.33 -25.34
CA VAL A 134 16.24 7.67 -25.64
C VAL A 134 15.94 6.35 -26.33
N PHE A 135 16.52 6.16 -27.51
CA PHE A 135 16.48 4.90 -28.23
C PHE A 135 17.80 4.14 -28.03
N THR A 136 17.69 2.84 -27.81
CA THR A 136 18.84 1.94 -27.67
C THR A 136 18.66 0.74 -28.56
N GLU A 137 19.76 0.14 -28.98
CA GLU A 137 19.75 -1.08 -29.78
C GLU A 137 19.32 -2.28 -28.93
N THR A 138 18.69 -3.25 -29.59
CA THR A 138 18.30 -4.51 -28.96
C THR A 138 19.54 -5.38 -28.76
N SER A 139 19.62 -6.03 -27.60
CA SER A 139 20.70 -6.99 -27.33
C SER A 139 20.42 -8.33 -27.99
N GLU A 140 21.45 -8.92 -28.59
CA GLU A 140 21.36 -10.27 -29.14
C GLU A 140 21.11 -11.31 -28.04
N VAL A 141 20.38 -12.36 -28.40
CA VAL A 141 20.12 -13.48 -27.51
C VAL A 141 21.40 -14.31 -27.36
N LYS A 142 21.82 -14.58 -26.12
CA LYS A 142 22.93 -15.50 -25.85
C LYS A 142 22.56 -16.90 -26.33
N ARG A 143 23.35 -17.46 -27.26
CA ARG A 143 23.22 -18.84 -27.70
C ARG A 143 24.06 -19.74 -26.81
N THR A 144 23.46 -20.83 -26.33
CA THR A 144 24.20 -21.89 -25.64
C THR A 144 24.68 -22.88 -26.70
N GLU A 145 25.98 -23.19 -26.73
CA GLU A 145 26.51 -24.30 -27.54
C GLU A 145 26.04 -25.61 -26.91
N ILE A 146 25.39 -26.46 -27.71
CA ILE A 146 24.89 -27.79 -27.32
C ILE A 146 25.79 -28.83 -27.97
#